data_AF-W4URT0-F1
#
_entry.id   AF-W4URT0-F1
#
_cell.length_a   1.000
_cell.length_b   1.000
_cell.length_c   1.000
_cell.angle_alpha   90.00
_cell.angle_beta   90.00
_cell.angle_gamma   90.00
#
_symmetry.space_group_name_H-M   'P 1'
#
loop_
_entity.id
_entity.type
_entity.pdbx_description
1 polymer ?
#
loop_
_entity_poly.entity_id
_entity_poly.type
_entity_poly.pdbx_seq_one_letter_code
_entity_poly.pdbx_strand_id
1 'polypeptide(L)'
;MSKYFVARIYPNGSKSSIGGQYEDGFMKASIRELGTYTVAVDTVPPEIIPINKNQWGRNGKIVYRLKDKETGIRSYRGTVDGKYALFGRPNIVKSYWEYKIDPKRVNKGGKHVVELTVTDNCGNETVSRETFVW
;
A
#
# COMPACT_ATOMS: atom_id res chain seq x y z
N MET A 1 -7.20 14.21 -7.64
CA MET A 1 -6.77 14.36 -6.24
C MET A 1 -5.53 15.23 -6.22
N SER A 2 -5.41 16.14 -5.26
CA SER A 2 -4.20 16.93 -5.11
C SER A 2 -3.04 16.06 -4.62
N LYS A 3 -1.81 16.50 -4.93
CA LYS A 3 -0.58 15.90 -4.43
C LYS A 3 -0.07 16.57 -3.15
N TYR A 4 -0.89 17.46 -2.57
CA TYR A 4 -0.53 18.25 -1.41
C TYR A 4 -0.91 17.53 -0.12
N PHE A 5 -0.06 17.64 0.89
CA PHE A 5 -0.35 17.23 2.25
C PHE A 5 0.27 18.21 3.26
N VAL A 6 -0.16 18.16 4.51
CA VAL A 6 0.44 18.93 5.60
C VAL A 6 1.51 18.08 6.27
N ALA A 7 2.72 18.62 6.35
CA ALA A 7 3.84 18.01 7.04
C ALA A 7 4.16 18.78 8.33
N ARG A 8 4.40 18.07 9.43
CA ARG A 8 5.02 18.64 10.63
C ARG A 8 6.52 18.73 10.43
N ILE A 9 7.13 19.83 10.86
CA ILE A 9 8.58 19.99 10.90
C ILE A 9 9.05 19.85 12.35
N TYR A 10 9.98 18.93 12.60
CA TYR A 10 10.60 18.74 13.91
C TYR A 10 11.85 19.64 14.07
N PRO A 11 12.33 19.90 15.30
CA PRO A 11 13.50 20.75 15.53
C PRO A 11 14.78 20.29 14.81
N ASN A 12 14.92 18.99 14.52
CA ASN A 12 16.03 18.42 13.77
C ASN A 12 15.86 18.53 12.23
N GLY A 13 14.82 19.22 11.76
CA GLY A 13 14.51 19.40 10.34
C GLY A 13 13.79 18.21 9.69
N SER A 14 13.57 17.08 10.40
CA SER A 14 12.82 15.97 9.85
C SER A 14 11.34 16.35 9.67
N LYS A 15 10.69 15.66 8.73
CA LYS A 15 9.28 15.88 8.40
C LYS A 15 8.47 14.61 8.59
N SER A 16 7.24 14.74 9.07
CA SER A 16 6.26 13.66 9.09
C SER A 16 4.95 14.13 8.45
N SER A 17 4.33 13.26 7.66
CA SER A 17 3.02 13.54 7.11
C SER A 17 1.96 13.51 8.22
N ILE A 18 1.13 14.55 8.25
CA ILE A 18 -0.08 14.66 9.09
C ILE A 18 -1.34 14.44 8.23
N GLY A 19 -1.15 14.12 6.94
CA GLY A 19 -2.23 14.04 5.96
C GLY A 19 -2.81 15.41 5.64
N GLY A 20 -4.13 15.46 5.50
CA GLY A 20 -4.84 16.66 5.07
C GLY A 20 -5.31 16.58 3.62
N GLN A 21 -6.21 17.47 3.26
CA GLN A 21 -6.85 17.52 1.95
C GLN A 21 -6.83 18.95 1.43
N TYR A 22 -6.59 19.09 0.13
CA TYR A 22 -6.69 20.38 -0.55
C TYR A 22 -8.09 20.51 -1.13
N GLU A 23 -8.83 21.53 -0.70
CA GLU A 23 -10.19 21.80 -1.13
C GLU A 23 -10.37 23.31 -1.32
N ASP A 24 -10.82 23.72 -2.51
CA ASP A 24 -11.22 25.09 -2.83
C ASP A 24 -10.19 26.18 -2.49
N GLY A 25 -8.91 25.91 -2.74
CA GLY A 25 -7.84 26.87 -2.47
C GLY A 25 -7.21 26.74 -1.07
N PHE A 26 -7.77 25.90 -0.20
CA PHE A 26 -7.33 25.76 1.18
C PHE A 26 -6.82 24.34 1.48
N MET A 27 -5.79 24.25 2.31
CA MET A 27 -5.39 22.99 2.95
C MET A 27 -6.16 22.80 4.26
N LYS A 28 -6.86 21.68 4.39
CA LYS A 28 -7.59 21.27 5.59
C LYS A 28 -6.90 20.08 6.24
N ALA A 29 -6.55 20.17 7.52
CA ALA A 29 -5.95 19.07 8.28
C ALA A 29 -6.37 19.12 9.75
N SER A 30 -6.42 17.96 10.41
CA SER A 30 -6.70 17.87 11.85
C SER A 30 -5.40 17.78 12.64
N ILE A 31 -5.11 18.81 13.42
CA ILE A 31 -3.88 18.92 14.21
C ILE A 31 -4.17 18.56 15.67
N ARG A 32 -3.39 17.63 16.23
CA ARG A 32 -3.52 17.18 17.63
C ARG A 32 -2.50 17.81 18.58
N GLU A 33 -1.41 18.34 18.05
CA GLU A 33 -0.28 18.86 18.82
C GLU A 33 0.15 20.20 18.25
N LEU A 34 0.60 21.11 19.11
CA LEU A 34 1.22 22.36 18.66
C LEU A 34 2.58 22.08 17.98
N GLY A 35 2.95 22.92 17.02
CA GLY A 35 4.22 22.79 16.31
C GLY A 35 4.27 23.60 15.02
N THR A 36 5.36 23.44 14.28
CA THR A 36 5.56 24.06 12.97
C THR A 36 5.07 23.12 11.87
N TYR A 37 4.26 23.66 10.96
CA TYR A 37 3.66 22.91 9.86
C TYR A 37 3.94 23.60 8.53
N THR A 38 4.05 22.81 7.47
CA THR A 38 4.17 23.29 6.09
C THR A 38 3.28 22.48 5.17
N VAL A 39 2.90 23.05 4.04
CA VAL A 39 2.40 22.26 2.91
C VAL A 39 3.60 21.60 2.22
N ALA A 40 3.46 20.32 1.90
CA ALA A 40 4.41 19.53 1.13
C ALA A 40 3.69 18.86 -0.04
N VAL A 41 4.47 18.25 -0.95
CA VAL A 41 3.96 17.57 -2.14
C VAL A 41 4.53 16.16 -2.18
N ASP A 42 3.66 15.16 -2.38
CA ASP A 42 4.05 13.77 -2.61
C ASP A 42 3.65 13.35 -4.01
N THR A 43 4.65 13.05 -4.84
CA THR A 43 4.46 12.54 -6.22
C THR A 43 5.01 11.14 -6.41
N VAL A 44 5.48 10.48 -5.34
CA VAL A 44 6.20 9.22 -5.46
C VAL A 44 5.24 8.07 -5.16
N PRO A 45 4.97 7.18 -6.12
CA PRO A 45 4.05 6.07 -5.88
C PRO A 45 4.63 5.04 -4.90
N PRO A 46 3.76 4.30 -4.19
CA PRO A 46 4.20 3.27 -3.24
C PRO A 46 4.90 2.10 -3.95
N GLU A 47 5.80 1.41 -3.26
CA GLU A 47 6.51 0.24 -3.79
C GLU A 47 5.81 -1.07 -3.37
N ILE A 48 5.60 -1.98 -4.33
CA ILE A 48 5.04 -3.32 -4.11
C ILE A 48 6.13 -4.36 -4.35
N ILE A 49 6.52 -5.08 -3.29
CA ILE A 49 7.65 -6.01 -3.33
C ILE A 49 7.15 -7.45 -3.08
N PRO A 50 7.19 -8.35 -4.07
CA PRO A 50 6.93 -9.78 -3.86
C PRO A 50 7.95 -10.38 -2.88
N ILE A 51 7.48 -11.17 -1.90
CA ILE A 51 8.36 -11.88 -0.96
C ILE A 51 8.37 -13.37 -1.28
N ASN A 52 9.55 -13.95 -1.55
CA ASN A 52 9.75 -15.39 -1.79
C ASN A 52 8.75 -15.98 -2.79
N LYS A 53 8.58 -15.32 -3.94
CA LYS A 53 7.59 -15.66 -4.98
C LYS A 53 7.63 -17.14 -5.41
N ASN A 54 8.83 -17.70 -5.52
CA ASN A 54 9.06 -19.11 -5.85
C ASN A 54 8.48 -20.10 -4.82
N GLN A 55 8.17 -19.66 -3.60
CA GLN A 55 7.60 -20.49 -2.55
C GLN A 55 6.08 -20.34 -2.40
N TRP A 56 5.43 -19.44 -3.13
CA TRP A 56 4.00 -19.13 -2.92
C TRP A 56 3.10 -20.35 -3.09
N GLY A 57 3.29 -21.13 -4.17
CA GLY A 57 2.52 -22.35 -4.41
C GLY A 57 2.76 -23.40 -3.31
N ARG A 58 4.04 -23.66 -2.98
CA ARG A 58 4.41 -24.61 -1.91
C ARG A 58 3.82 -24.23 -0.56
N ASN A 59 3.83 -22.94 -0.22
CA ASN A 59 3.34 -22.43 1.05
C ASN A 59 1.83 -22.15 1.07
N GLY A 60 1.15 -22.28 -0.08
CA GLY A 60 -0.27 -21.96 -0.23
C GLY A 60 -0.60 -20.50 0.09
N LYS A 61 0.34 -19.57 -0.09
CA LYS A 61 0.14 -18.16 0.21
C LYS A 61 0.96 -17.23 -0.68
N ILE A 62 0.34 -16.11 -1.05
CA ILE A 62 0.97 -15.02 -1.79
C ILE A 62 1.34 -13.93 -0.79
N VAL A 63 2.56 -13.43 -0.83
CA VAL A 63 3.08 -12.47 0.16
C VAL A 63 3.74 -11.27 -0.51
N TYR A 64 3.32 -10.08 -0.12
CA TYR A 64 3.88 -8.81 -0.57
C TYR A 64 4.31 -7.94 0.61
N ARG A 65 5.37 -7.16 0.43
CA ARG A 65 5.69 -6.01 1.29
C ARG A 65 5.32 -4.74 0.54
N LEU A 66 4.59 -3.87 1.21
CA LEU A 66 4.23 -2.56 0.70
C LEU A 66 5.07 -1.51 1.41
N LYS A 67 5.69 -0.60 0.66
CA LYS A 67 6.43 0.53 1.22
C LYS A 67 5.91 1.83 0.64
N ASP A 68 5.91 2.86 1.47
CA ASP A 68 5.64 4.23 1.08
C ASP A 68 6.72 5.13 1.70
N LYS A 69 7.08 6.22 1.02
CA LYS A 69 8.18 7.10 1.44
C LYS A 69 7.72 8.33 2.23
N GLU A 70 6.47 8.76 2.06
CA GLU A 70 6.05 10.09 2.52
C GLU A 70 4.70 10.08 3.24
N THR A 71 3.61 9.74 2.54
CA THR A 71 2.25 9.99 3.02
C THR A 71 1.55 8.76 3.59
N GLY A 72 2.14 7.59 3.42
CA GLY A 72 1.61 6.30 3.84
C GLY A 72 0.61 5.69 2.85
N ILE A 73 0.29 4.41 3.07
CA ILE A 73 -0.64 3.67 2.22
C ILE A 73 -2.07 3.93 2.65
N ARG A 74 -2.90 4.40 1.70
CA ARG A 74 -4.33 4.65 1.90
C ARG A 74 -5.16 3.39 1.67
N SER A 75 -4.89 2.68 0.56
CA SER A 75 -5.68 1.52 0.17
C SER A 75 -4.85 0.51 -0.63
N TYR A 76 -5.31 -0.73 -0.61
CA TYR A 76 -4.80 -1.79 -1.47
C TYR A 76 -5.94 -2.70 -1.92
N ARG A 77 -5.81 -3.28 -3.12
CA ARG A 77 -6.78 -4.24 -3.66
C ARG A 77 -6.04 -5.33 -4.43
N GLY A 78 -6.25 -6.57 -4.03
CA GLY A 78 -5.67 -7.72 -4.70
C GLY A 78 -6.69 -8.56 -5.46
N THR A 79 -6.25 -9.16 -6.56
CA THR A 79 -7.02 -10.16 -7.30
C THR A 79 -6.15 -11.36 -7.68
N VAL A 80 -6.77 -12.53 -7.78
CA VAL A 80 -6.19 -13.71 -8.43
C VAL A 80 -7.13 -14.11 -9.58
N ASP A 81 -6.58 -14.20 -10.78
CA ASP A 81 -7.32 -14.43 -12.04
C ASP A 81 -8.53 -13.47 -12.19
N GLY A 82 -8.32 -12.20 -11.84
CA GLY A 82 -9.33 -11.14 -11.88
C GLY A 82 -10.38 -11.19 -10.77
N LYS A 83 -10.40 -12.24 -9.93
CA LYS A 83 -11.32 -12.36 -8.79
C LYS A 83 -10.70 -11.78 -7.54
N TYR A 84 -11.49 -11.09 -6.72
CA TYR A 84 -11.00 -10.47 -5.49
C TYR A 84 -10.33 -11.48 -4.55
N ALA A 85 -9.14 -11.12 -4.06
CA ALA A 85 -8.37 -11.85 -3.08
C ALA A 85 -8.14 -10.97 -1.84
N LEU A 86 -8.51 -11.47 -0.67
CA LEU A 86 -8.37 -10.74 0.59
C LEU A 86 -6.92 -10.79 1.06
N PHE A 87 -6.13 -9.82 0.62
CA PHE A 87 -4.84 -9.55 1.23
C PHE A 87 -5.04 -8.91 2.61
N GLY A 88 -4.21 -9.26 3.56
CA GLY A 88 -4.25 -8.65 4.88
C GLY A 88 -2.93 -8.83 5.62
N ARG A 89 -2.72 -8.00 6.64
CA ARG A 89 -1.61 -8.22 7.56
C ARG A 89 -1.97 -9.39 8.49
N PRO A 90 -1.08 -10.36 8.70
CA PRO A 90 -1.34 -11.45 9.63
C PRO A 90 -1.48 -10.95 11.07
N ASN A 91 -0.81 -9.86 11.42
CA ASN A 91 -1.00 -9.10 12.65
C ASN A 91 -0.43 -7.68 12.51
N ILE A 92 -0.61 -6.84 13.53
CA ILE A 92 -0.20 -5.43 13.52
C ILE A 92 1.31 -5.21 13.40
N VAL A 93 2.13 -6.16 13.85
CA VAL A 93 3.61 -6.02 13.87
C VAL A 93 4.28 -6.45 12.57
N LYS A 94 3.61 -7.26 11.73
CA LYS A 94 4.19 -7.68 10.45
C LYS A 94 4.02 -6.58 9.40
N SER A 95 5.12 -6.30 8.70
CA SER A 95 5.20 -5.32 7.61
C SER A 95 4.88 -5.91 6.23
N TYR A 96 4.19 -7.06 6.17
CA TYR A 96 3.81 -7.72 4.93
C TYR A 96 2.32 -8.05 4.92
N TRP A 97 1.77 -8.11 3.71
CA TRP A 97 0.40 -8.50 3.42
C TRP A 97 0.45 -9.88 2.79
N GLU A 98 -0.42 -10.77 3.24
CA GLU A 98 -0.56 -12.10 2.69
C GLU A 98 -1.99 -12.40 2.29
N TYR A 99 -2.13 -13.22 1.25
CA TYR A 99 -3.36 -13.90 0.87
C TYR A 99 -3.12 -15.40 0.95
N LYS A 100 -3.89 -16.11 1.78
CA LYS A 100 -3.91 -17.57 1.82
C LYS A 100 -4.76 -18.05 0.64
N ILE A 101 -4.17 -18.87 -0.22
CA ILE A 101 -4.81 -19.28 -1.46
C ILE A 101 -5.98 -20.21 -1.14
N ASP A 102 -7.19 -19.85 -1.58
CA ASP A 102 -8.41 -20.63 -1.37
C ASP A 102 -8.56 -21.70 -2.48
N PRO A 103 -8.48 -23.01 -2.15
CA PRO A 103 -8.59 -24.09 -3.14
C PRO A 103 -9.95 -24.13 -3.85
N LYS A 104 -10.99 -23.47 -3.29
CA LYS A 104 -12.30 -23.37 -3.94
C LYS A 104 -12.34 -22.31 -5.04
N ARG A 105 -11.35 -21.40 -5.08
CA ARG A 105 -11.32 -20.25 -5.99
C ARG A 105 -10.17 -20.29 -6.97
N VAL A 106 -9.07 -20.94 -6.59
CA VAL A 106 -7.84 -21.07 -7.38
C VAL A 106 -7.56 -22.57 -7.52
N ASN A 107 -7.27 -23.03 -8.73
CA ASN A 107 -7.04 -24.45 -8.98
C ASN A 107 -5.61 -24.84 -8.60
N LYS A 108 -5.38 -26.13 -8.32
CA LYS A 108 -4.04 -26.69 -8.12
C LYS A 108 -3.44 -27.23 -9.42
N GLY A 109 -2.11 -27.28 -9.50
CA GLY A 109 -1.33 -27.61 -10.70
C GLY A 109 -1.39 -26.56 -11.83
N GLY A 110 -2.03 -25.40 -11.61
CA GLY A 110 -2.31 -24.39 -12.62
C GLY A 110 -1.37 -23.19 -12.57
N LYS A 111 -1.25 -22.47 -13.69
CA LYS A 111 -0.61 -21.14 -13.73
C LYS A 111 -1.67 -20.08 -13.51
N HIS A 112 -1.43 -19.20 -12.56
CA HIS A 112 -2.35 -18.15 -12.11
C HIS A 112 -1.71 -16.78 -12.19
N VAL A 113 -2.54 -15.74 -12.30
CA VAL A 113 -2.12 -14.33 -12.28
C VAL A 113 -2.61 -13.69 -11.00
N VAL A 114 -1.72 -13.11 -10.23
CA VAL A 114 -2.06 -12.22 -9.12
C VAL A 114 -1.78 -10.77 -9.51
N GLU A 115 -2.70 -9.89 -9.18
CA GLU A 115 -2.55 -8.45 -9.36
C GLU A 115 -2.82 -7.74 -8.03
N LEU A 116 -1.97 -6.80 -7.65
CA LEU A 116 -2.11 -6.00 -6.44
C LEU A 116 -1.96 -4.52 -6.80
N THR A 117 -3.01 -3.75 -6.56
CA THR A 117 -3.04 -2.29 -6.71
C THR A 117 -2.89 -1.66 -5.33
N VAL A 118 -2.00 -0.68 -5.18
CA VAL A 118 -1.77 0.04 -3.93
C VAL A 118 -1.78 1.53 -4.20
N THR A 119 -2.52 2.28 -3.38
CA THR A 119 -2.68 3.73 -3.50
C THR A 119 -2.27 4.40 -2.19
N ASP A 120 -1.51 5.48 -2.27
CA ASP A 120 -1.13 6.30 -1.12
C ASP A 120 -2.18 7.38 -0.77
N ASN A 121 -1.89 8.21 0.24
CA ASN A 121 -2.79 9.27 0.69
C ASN A 121 -2.88 10.48 -0.27
N CYS A 122 -1.92 10.65 -1.17
CA CYS A 122 -1.96 11.66 -2.25
C CYS A 122 -2.47 11.09 -3.59
N GLY A 123 -2.97 9.85 -3.59
CA GLY A 123 -3.54 9.19 -4.75
C GLY A 123 -2.49 8.80 -5.81
N ASN A 124 -1.21 8.65 -5.46
CA ASN A 124 -0.29 7.93 -6.34
C ASN A 124 -0.56 6.43 -6.23
N GLU A 125 -0.43 5.73 -7.35
CA GLU A 125 -0.80 4.32 -7.45
C GLU A 125 0.33 3.50 -8.08
N THR A 126 0.50 2.28 -7.56
CA THR A 126 1.32 1.23 -8.18
C THR A 126 0.49 -0.02 -8.37
N VAL A 127 0.66 -0.68 -9.50
CA VAL A 127 0.08 -1.99 -9.79
C VAL A 127 1.22 -3.00 -9.98
N SER A 128 1.21 -4.08 -9.20
CA SER A 128 2.07 -5.24 -9.40
C SER A 128 1.26 -6.36 -10.01
N ARG A 129 1.79 -6.99 -11.07
CA ARG A 129 1.17 -8.14 -11.73
C ARG A 129 2.19 -9.26 -11.84
N GLU A 130 1.90 -10.38 -11.22
CA GLU A 130 2.82 -11.51 -11.11
C GLU A 130 2.13 -12.82 -11.47
N THR A 131 2.90 -13.77 -12.00
CA THR A 131 2.42 -15.16 -12.22
C THR A 131 2.97 -16.11 -11.18
N PHE A 132 2.16 -17.07 -10.74
CA PHE A 132 2.59 -18.16 -9.87
C PHE A 132 1.98 -19.48 -10.31
N VAL A 133 2.58 -20.60 -9.87
CA VAL A 133 2.04 -21.94 -10.05
C VAL A 133 1.59 -22.44 -8.69
N TRP A 134 0.39 -23.00 -8.62
CA TRP A 134 -0.16 -23.65 -7.44
C TRP A 134 -0.94 -24.87 -7.84
#